data_AF-A0A2G9UFU5-F1
#
_entry.id   AF-A0A2G9UFU5-F1
#
_cell.length_a   1.000
_cell.length_b   1.000
_cell.length_c   1.000
_cell.angle_alpha   90.00
_cell.angle_beta   90.00
_cell.angle_gamma   90.00
#
_symmetry.space_group_name_H-M   'P 1'
#
loop_
_entity.id
_entity.type
_entity.pdbx_description
1 polymer ?
#
loop_
_entity_poly.entity_id
_entity_poly.type
_entity_poly.pdbx_seq_one_letter_code
_entity_poly.pdbx_strand_id
1 'polypeptide(L)'
;MLALLVFFTIFTAFSSEEVLTIEEFAARPIPKEAQELTGEELAEYVNKQQPFFKAKYSPSVVKRRMASLMKMEYLKKDKRLLKVKMPEKTTDGNDTLPERSFLCLTD
;
A
#
# COMPACT_ATOMS: atom_id res chain seq x y z
N MET A 1 9.48 1.97 -46.84
CA MET A 1 9.21 0.71 -46.09
C MET A 1 10.31 0.39 -45.09
N LEU A 2 11.61 0.48 -45.45
CA LEU A 2 12.71 0.22 -44.51
C LEU A 2 12.70 1.11 -43.25
N ALA A 3 12.42 2.41 -43.39
CA ALA A 3 12.35 3.34 -42.26
C ALA A 3 11.22 3.03 -41.25
N LEU A 4 10.11 2.46 -41.73
CA LEU A 4 8.96 2.06 -40.89
C LEU A 4 9.28 0.81 -40.07
N LEU A 5 10.04 -0.13 -40.66
CA LEU A 5 10.53 -1.32 -39.97
C LEU A 5 11.54 -0.97 -38.87
N VAL A 6 12.44 -0.02 -39.13
CA VAL A 6 13.41 0.45 -38.12
C VAL A 6 12.68 1.09 -36.92
N PHE A 7 11.66 1.91 -37.16
CA PHE A 7 10.84 2.49 -36.09
C PHE A 7 10.11 1.43 -35.25
N PHE A 8 9.55 0.39 -35.89
CA PHE A 8 8.89 -0.71 -35.19
C PHE A 8 9.87 -1.50 -34.31
N THR A 9 11.09 -1.78 -34.80
CA THR A 9 12.11 -2.51 -34.01
C THR A 9 12.59 -1.73 -32.79
N ILE A 10 12.67 -0.39 -32.87
CA ILE A 10 13.03 0.47 -31.74
C ILE A 10 11.90 0.51 -30.71
N PHE A 11 10.64 0.58 -31.17
CA PHE A 11 9.47 0.61 -30.29
C PHE A 11 9.31 -0.70 -29.50
N THR A 12 9.57 -1.85 -30.12
CA THR A 12 9.50 -3.16 -29.44
C THR A 12 10.60 -3.38 -28.41
N ALA A 13 11.75 -2.69 -28.52
CA ALA A 13 12.84 -2.80 -27.55
C ALA A 13 12.54 -2.07 -26.22
N PHE A 14 11.64 -1.08 -26.23
CA PHE A 14 11.19 -0.36 -25.03
C PHE A 14 10.09 -1.09 -24.25
N SER A 15 9.45 -2.10 -24.85
CA SER A 15 8.42 -2.93 -24.18
C SER A 15 8.99 -4.13 -23.42
N SER A 16 10.23 -4.03 -22.95
CA SER A 16 10.73 -4.94 -21.92
C SER A 16 10.08 -4.53 -20.60
N GLU A 17 8.89 -5.06 -20.33
CA GLU A 17 8.29 -5.05 -19.00
C GLU A 17 9.18 -5.94 -18.13
N GLU A 18 10.23 -5.34 -17.55
CA GLU A 18 11.05 -6.01 -16.53
C GLU A 18 10.09 -6.46 -15.43
N VAL A 19 9.97 -7.78 -15.27
CA VAL A 19 9.24 -8.40 -14.16
C VAL A 19 10.03 -8.05 -12.90
N LEU A 20 9.75 -6.87 -12.37
CA LEU A 20 10.39 -6.38 -11.17
C LEU A 20 10.02 -7.30 -10.02
N THR A 21 11.04 -7.84 -9.38
CA THR A 21 10.84 -8.53 -8.13
C THR A 21 10.30 -7.53 -7.09
N ILE A 22 9.54 -8.03 -6.11
CA ILE A 22 8.95 -7.18 -5.05
C ILE A 22 10.06 -6.41 -4.31
N GLU A 23 11.23 -7.04 -4.14
CA GLU A 23 12.39 -6.44 -3.47
C GLU A 23 12.99 -5.28 -4.28
N GLU A 24 13.18 -5.46 -5.59
CA GLU A 24 13.67 -4.40 -6.48
C GLU A 24 12.70 -3.23 -6.56
N PHE A 25 11.39 -3.50 -6.56
CA PHE A 25 10.38 -2.44 -6.52
C PHE A 25 10.43 -1.68 -5.19
N ALA A 26 10.53 -2.38 -4.06
CA ALA A 26 10.60 -1.79 -2.73
C ALA A 26 11.87 -0.95 -2.50
N ALA A 27 12.97 -1.28 -3.19
CA ALA A 27 14.22 -0.53 -3.13
C ALA A 27 14.19 0.80 -3.91
N ARG A 28 13.17 1.04 -4.75
CA ARG A 28 13.08 2.27 -5.55
C ARG A 28 12.79 3.47 -4.65
N PRO A 29 13.54 4.57 -4.78
CA PRO A 29 13.26 5.78 -4.02
C PRO A 29 11.93 6.40 -4.47
N ILE A 30 11.17 6.92 -3.50
CA ILE A 30 9.95 7.66 -3.79
C ILE A 30 10.34 9.09 -4.17
N PRO A 31 10.00 9.56 -5.40
CA PRO A 31 10.33 10.91 -5.85
C PRO A 31 9.63 11.96 -4.96
N LYS A 32 10.26 13.13 -4.78
CA LYS A 32 9.78 14.16 -3.85
C LYS A 32 8.39 14.64 -4.20
N GLU A 33 8.12 14.79 -5.50
CA GLU A 33 6.84 15.22 -6.04
C GLU A 33 5.72 14.24 -5.65
N ALA A 34 6.01 12.93 -5.64
CA ALA A 34 5.04 11.91 -5.25
C ALA A 34 4.75 11.89 -3.74
N GLN A 35 5.64 12.43 -2.90
CA GLN A 35 5.43 12.52 -1.45
C GLN A 35 4.38 13.57 -1.09
N GLU A 36 4.14 14.53 -1.98
CA GLU A 36 3.18 15.62 -1.80
C GLU A 36 1.79 15.28 -2.38
N LEU A 37 1.70 14.22 -3.20
CA LEU A 37 0.43 13.81 -3.82
C LEU A 37 -0.56 13.30 -2.78
N THR A 38 -1.82 13.68 -2.96
CA THR A 38 -2.92 13.19 -2.14
C THR A 38 -4.13 12.84 -3.01
N GLY A 39 -5.12 12.19 -2.40
CA GLY A 39 -6.41 11.99 -3.05
C GLY A 39 -6.35 11.15 -4.32
N GLU A 40 -6.95 11.66 -5.39
CA GLU A 40 -7.07 11.00 -6.68
C GLU A 40 -5.73 10.93 -7.43
N GLU A 41 -4.93 11.99 -7.39
CA GLU A 41 -3.62 12.05 -8.03
C GLU A 41 -2.65 11.02 -7.44
N LEU A 42 -2.70 10.81 -6.12
CA LEU A 42 -1.92 9.75 -5.47
C LEU A 42 -2.37 8.36 -5.91
N ALA A 43 -3.68 8.14 -6.05
CA ALA A 43 -4.21 6.85 -6.50
C ALA A 43 -3.79 6.56 -7.95
N GLU A 44 -3.82 7.57 -8.83
CA GLU A 44 -3.34 7.46 -10.20
C GLU A 44 -1.83 7.18 -10.27
N TYR A 45 -1.04 7.91 -9.49
CA TYR A 45 0.40 7.67 -9.40
C TYR A 45 0.72 6.24 -8.96
N VAL A 46 0.06 5.75 -7.91
CA VAL A 46 0.23 4.36 -7.43
C VAL A 46 -0.11 3.36 -8.53
N ASN A 47 -1.25 3.55 -9.22
CA ASN A 47 -1.67 2.67 -10.30
C ASN A 47 -0.72 2.65 -11.51
N LYS A 48 0.01 3.74 -11.73
CA LYS A 48 1.03 3.86 -12.79
C LYS A 48 2.34 3.19 -12.39
N GLN A 49 2.75 3.33 -11.13
CA GLN A 49 4.05 2.86 -10.67
C GLN A 49 4.09 1.39 -10.28
N GLN A 50 2.97 0.84 -9.78
CA GLN A 50 2.94 -0.55 -9.34
C GLN A 50 1.82 -1.38 -9.99
N PRO A 51 2.12 -2.63 -10.41
CA PRO A 51 1.12 -3.50 -11.02
C PRO A 51 0.39 -4.42 -10.01
N PHE A 52 0.86 -4.51 -8.75
CA PHE A 52 0.40 -5.53 -7.79
C PHE A 52 -1.07 -5.39 -7.35
N PHE A 53 -1.58 -4.15 -7.33
CA PHE A 53 -2.97 -3.88 -7.00
C PHE A 53 -3.47 -2.60 -7.70
N LYS A 54 -4.78 -2.36 -7.65
CA LYS A 54 -5.39 -1.12 -8.11
C LYS A 54 -5.89 -0.27 -6.94
N ALA A 55 -5.39 0.96 -6.89
CA ALA A 55 -5.83 1.98 -5.95
C ALA A 55 -7.05 2.73 -6.52
N LYS A 56 -8.05 3.00 -5.67
CA LYS A 56 -9.19 3.86 -6.00
C LYS A 56 -9.41 4.86 -4.88
N TYR A 57 -9.46 6.14 -5.22
CA TYR A 57 -9.77 7.18 -4.27
C TYR A 57 -11.28 7.29 -4.04
N SER A 58 -11.69 7.54 -2.80
CA SER A 58 -13.08 7.82 -2.44
C SER A 58 -13.14 8.71 -1.19
N PRO A 59 -13.67 9.95 -1.29
CA PRO A 59 -13.79 10.86 -0.15
C PRO A 59 -14.63 10.29 0.99
N SER A 60 -15.67 9.52 0.67
CA SER A 60 -16.55 8.91 1.68
C SER A 60 -15.83 7.82 2.48
N VAL A 61 -14.98 7.02 1.83
CA VAL A 61 -14.16 6.00 2.48
C VAL A 61 -13.11 6.65 3.38
N VAL A 62 -12.47 7.74 2.91
CA VAL A 62 -11.53 8.51 3.74
C VAL A 62 -12.22 9.04 4.99
N LYS A 63 -13.38 9.70 4.84
CA LYS A 63 -14.15 10.22 5.97
C LYS A 63 -14.53 9.12 6.96
N ARG A 64 -15.01 7.98 6.46
CA ARG A 64 -15.36 6.82 7.30
C ARG A 64 -14.14 6.29 8.05
N ARG A 65 -13.00 6.09 7.37
CA ARG A 65 -11.75 5.61 8.01
C ARG A 65 -11.27 6.59 9.08
N MET A 66 -11.26 7.89 8.79
CA MET A 66 -10.86 8.90 9.77
C MET A 66 -11.77 8.93 10.99
N ALA A 67 -13.09 8.76 10.80
CA ALA A 67 -14.04 8.67 11.91
C ALA A 67 -13.86 7.39 12.76
N SER A 68 -13.30 6.32 12.20
CA SER A 68 -12.98 5.09 12.94
C SER A 68 -11.69 5.17 13.75
N LEU A 69 -10.86 6.20 13.55
CA LEU A 69 -9.62 6.35 14.31
C LEU A 69 -9.91 6.88 15.72
N MET A 70 -9.13 6.40 16.69
CA MET A 70 -9.10 6.95 18.03
C MET A 70 -8.65 8.42 17.96
N LYS A 71 -9.38 9.32 18.62
CA LYS A 71 -9.00 10.73 18.66
C LYS A 71 -7.63 10.88 19.31
N MET A 72 -6.80 11.74 18.73
CA MET A 72 -5.42 11.98 19.17
C MET A 72 -5.32 12.40 20.64
N GLU A 73 -6.34 13.09 21.16
CA GLU A 73 -6.43 13.51 22.57
C GLU A 73 -6.33 12.34 23.57
N TYR A 74 -6.72 11.13 23.15
CA TYR A 74 -6.65 9.92 23.98
C TYR A 74 -5.35 9.12 23.80
N LEU A 75 -4.45 9.51 22.88
CA LEU A 75 -3.13 8.87 22.75
C LEU A 75 -2.13 9.29 23.83
N LYS A 76 -2.59 10.09 24.83
CA LYS A 76 -1.79 10.45 26.00
C LYS A 76 -1.32 9.15 26.66
N LYS A 77 -0.02 8.82 26.53
CA LYS A 77 0.62 7.69 27.21
C LYS A 77 0.45 7.88 28.71
N ASP A 78 -0.64 7.38 29.29
CA ASP A 78 -0.72 7.24 30.73
C ASP A 78 0.31 6.17 31.11
N LYS A 79 1.44 6.62 31.65
CA LYS A 79 2.52 5.76 32.15
C LYS A 79 2.00 4.76 33.20
N ARG A 80 0.79 4.96 33.74
CA ARG A 80 0.13 4.06 34.70
C ARG A 80 -0.49 2.81 34.06
N LEU A 81 -0.86 2.84 32.77
CA LEU A 81 -1.38 1.65 32.06
C LEU A 81 -0.28 0.68 31.62
N LEU A 82 0.98 1.12 31.59
CA LEU A 82 2.16 0.27 31.33
C LEU A 82 2.54 -0.61 32.53
N LYS A 83 1.86 -0.46 33.68
CA LYS A 83 1.99 -1.35 34.84
C LYS A 83 1.00 -2.53 34.82
N VAL A 84 0.31 -2.77 33.72
CA VAL A 84 -0.25 -4.11 33.49
C VAL A 84 0.96 -4.99 33.21
N LYS A 85 1.31 -5.87 34.15
CA LYS A 85 2.22 -6.98 33.86
C LYS A 85 1.60 -7.71 32.68
N MET A 86 2.16 -7.56 31.48
CA MET A 86 1.84 -8.48 30.40
C MET A 86 2.15 -9.88 30.95
N PRO A 87 1.23 -10.84 30.86
CA PRO A 87 1.53 -12.19 31.26
C PRO A 87 2.80 -12.62 30.51
N GLU A 88 3.74 -13.11 31.31
CA GLU A 88 4.94 -13.76 30.85
C GLU A 88 4.58 -14.73 29.71
N LYS A 89 5.28 -14.57 28.60
CA LYS A 89 5.14 -15.33 27.36
C LYS A 89 5.03 -16.84 27.67
N THR A 90 3.85 -17.42 27.54
CA THR A 90 3.72 -18.86 27.29
C THR A 90 4.01 -19.07 25.81
N THR A 91 5.12 -19.73 25.54
CA THR A 91 5.49 -20.26 24.22
C THR A 91 4.55 -21.40 23.85
N ASP A 92 3.35 -21.07 23.39
CA ASP A 92 2.36 -22.06 22.97
C ASP A 92 1.78 -21.61 21.61
N GLY A 93 2.25 -22.26 20.53
CA GLY A 93 1.56 -22.43 19.24
C GLY A 93 1.18 -21.17 18.44
N ASN A 94 1.84 -20.99 17.29
CA ASN A 94 1.46 -20.03 16.24
C ASN A 94 0.17 -20.44 15.46
N ASP A 95 -0.83 -21.05 16.11
CA ASP A 95 -1.91 -21.76 15.40
C ASP A 95 -3.32 -21.17 15.62
N THR A 96 -3.48 -20.00 16.26
CA THR A 96 -4.84 -19.45 16.49
C THR A 96 -4.90 -17.93 16.44
N LEU A 97 -4.27 -17.32 15.44
CA LEU A 97 -4.76 -16.04 14.94
C LEU A 97 -5.74 -16.37 13.81
N PRO A 98 -7.05 -16.12 13.96
CA PRO A 98 -7.97 -16.29 12.84
C PRO A 98 -7.49 -15.35 11.74
N GLU A 99 -7.16 -15.91 10.57
CA GLU A 99 -6.92 -15.11 9.38
C GLU A 99 -8.13 -14.18 9.23
N ARG A 100 -7.85 -12.88 9.25
CA ARG A 100 -8.89 -11.86 9.07
C ARG A 100 -9.33 -11.96 7.62
N SER A 101 -10.33 -12.78 7.35
CA SER A 101 -10.97 -12.85 6.05
C SER A 101 -11.51 -11.45 5.76
N PHE A 102 -10.88 -10.77 4.79
CA PHE A 102 -11.50 -9.61 4.16
C PHE A 102 -12.67 -10.14 3.34
N LEU A 103 -13.77 -10.45 4.02
CA LEU A 103 -15.06 -10.62 3.38
C LEU A 103 -15.43 -9.25 2.81
N CYS A 104 -15.13 -9.09 1.52
CA CYS A 104 -15.82 -8.14 0.67
C CYS A 104 -17.31 -8.41 0.85
N LEU A 105 -18.00 -7.55 1.60
CA LEU A 105 -19.45 -7.43 1.56
C LEU A 105 -19.81 -6.90 0.17
N THR A 106 -19.97 -7.82 -0.77
CA THR A 106 -20.86 -7.63 -1.92
C THR A 106 -22.26 -7.98 -1.44
N ASP A 107 -23.05 -6.94 -1.13
CA ASP A 107 -24.39 -6.67 -1.67
C ASP A 107 -25.07 -5.57 -0.83
#